data_AF-A0A1H3RLL2-F1
#
_entry.id   AF-A0A1H3RLL2-F1
#
_cell.length_a   1.000
_cell.length_b   1.000
_cell.length_c   1.000
_cell.angle_alpha   90.00
_cell.angle_beta   90.00
_cell.angle_gamma   90.00
#
_symmetry.space_group_name_H-M   'P 1'
#
loop_
_entity.id
_entity.type
_entity.pdbx_description
1 polymer ?
#
loop_
_entity_poly.entity_id
_entity_poly.type
_entity_poly.pdbx_seq_one_letter_code
_entity_poly.pdbx_strand_id
1 'polypeptide(L)'
;MTTDNDITLRLQNRELQRDARAWQRFAGMKYTEALRLMQHPLAQGILGDRISARELIRVLTEHQVLVDLDDGQTITNLGENGLWSAFEQPLICAEERDFLDLVLTIEVLRMFTVTPAPNDGAHSYSLKHVAENFLGSVLRDHSYVSNGKLIWAAAALGLPLAESSPGERSLNANLGLNPQQVQYARGMNRLGTQPRAHHHRPPGYRHLLAALEHYAKTGETTERWNGVDDAAEPLTSPFHEWLIAQVDSAGERGAIGSRETLAFDYIAGIADSDHGVARVPEELLTILHNVGAADEVFDAARSAIAEWARTSSRPVSIRTERIYGDKHGHQGWGAGGGTVERYEYLCPCGEGTILEEHDNIPGFREHDVRLMCGKCSAEWQFVDGRATRDWRLEPIPADVGV
;
A
#
# COMPACT_ATOMS: atom_id res chain seq x y z
N MET A 1 -16.93 29.74 35.90
CA MET A 1 -17.08 28.41 35.29
C MET A 1 -16.00 28.28 34.24
N THR A 2 -14.92 27.59 34.55
CA THR A 2 -13.88 27.23 33.57
C THR A 2 -14.50 26.18 32.64
N THR A 3 -14.57 26.46 31.34
CA THR A 3 -15.08 25.51 30.34
C THR A 3 -14.11 24.33 30.18
N ASP A 4 -14.58 23.14 29.82
CA ASP A 4 -13.72 21.96 29.63
C ASP A 4 -12.52 22.22 28.70
N ASN A 5 -12.69 23.12 27.74
CA ASN A 5 -11.62 23.54 26.83
C ASN A 5 -10.44 24.24 27.54
N ASP A 6 -10.72 25.05 28.57
CA ASP A 6 -9.70 25.77 29.36
C ASP A 6 -8.88 24.81 30.23
N ILE A 7 -9.52 23.73 30.71
CA ILE A 7 -8.85 22.69 31.50
C ILE A 7 -7.91 21.89 30.60
N THR A 8 -8.36 21.50 29.40
CA THR A 8 -7.57 20.78 28.40
C THR A 8 -6.34 21.58 27.96
N LEU A 9 -6.51 22.86 27.62
CA LEU A 9 -5.39 23.77 27.27
C LEU A 9 -4.37 23.91 28.40
N ARG A 10 -4.82 24.02 29.65
CA ARG A 10 -3.93 24.11 30.82
C ARG A 10 -3.16 22.81 31.07
N LEU A 11 -3.80 21.66 30.89
CA LEU A 11 -3.16 20.35 31.04
C LEU A 11 -2.11 20.12 29.94
N GLN A 12 -2.44 20.42 28.69
CA GLN A 12 -1.50 20.34 27.56
C GLN A 12 -0.25 21.23 27.81
N ASN A 13 -0.46 22.46 28.29
CA ASN A 13 0.64 23.36 28.60
C ASN A 13 1.54 22.82 29.73
N ARG A 14 0.97 22.18 30.76
CA ARG A 14 1.76 21.54 31.83
C ARG A 14 2.57 20.35 31.33
N GLU A 15 2.01 19.53 30.45
CA GLU A 15 2.71 18.38 29.88
C GLU A 15 3.89 18.80 28.99
N LEU A 16 3.69 19.83 28.16
CA LEU A 16 4.75 20.47 27.37
C LEU A 16 5.89 20.99 28.26
N GLN A 17 5.57 21.68 29.35
CA GLN A 17 6.58 22.20 30.28
C GLN A 17 7.36 21.08 30.98
N ARG A 18 6.70 19.98 31.35
CA ARG A 18 7.36 18.82 31.96
C ARG A 18 8.30 18.13 30.99
N ASP A 19 7.88 17.96 29.73
CA ASP A 19 8.73 17.42 28.67
C ASP A 19 9.92 18.34 28.37
N ALA A 20 9.69 19.65 28.30
CA ALA A 20 10.76 20.62 28.10
C ALA A 20 11.82 20.55 29.21
N ARG A 21 11.42 20.39 30.48
CA ARG A 21 12.38 20.20 31.59
C ARG A 21 13.13 18.88 31.51
N ALA A 22 12.47 17.81 31.08
CA ALA A 22 13.11 16.51 30.92
C ALA A 22 14.15 16.57 29.80
N TRP A 23 13.76 17.07 28.63
CA TRP A 23 14.62 17.22 27.47
C TRP A 23 15.78 18.17 27.73
N GLN A 24 15.53 19.31 28.41
CA GLN A 24 16.57 20.23 28.85
C GLN A 24 17.70 19.52 29.61
N ARG A 25 17.35 18.67 30.58
CA ARG A 25 18.34 17.94 31.39
C ARG A 25 19.06 16.86 30.60
N PHE A 26 18.33 16.17 29.72
CA PHE A 26 18.87 15.09 28.89
C PHE A 26 19.84 15.62 27.83
N ALA A 27 19.43 16.65 27.08
CA ALA A 27 20.19 17.21 25.97
C ALA A 27 21.21 18.29 26.38
N GLY A 28 21.17 18.78 27.62
CA GLY A 28 22.03 19.85 28.09
C GLY A 28 21.74 21.24 27.49
N MET A 29 20.57 21.43 26.86
CA MET A 29 20.16 22.70 26.24
C MET A 29 19.44 23.65 27.22
N LYS A 30 19.15 24.89 26.80
CA LYS A 30 18.39 25.83 27.65
C LYS A 30 16.91 25.43 27.71
N TYR A 31 16.26 25.71 28.84
CA TYR A 31 14.83 25.44 29.01
C TYR A 31 13.95 26.12 27.95
N THR A 32 14.26 27.36 27.57
CA THR A 32 13.50 28.10 26.55
C THR A 32 13.65 27.51 25.15
N GLU A 33 14.80 26.92 24.85
CA GLU A 33 15.05 26.20 23.58
C GLU A 33 14.27 24.88 23.59
N ALA A 34 14.39 24.09 24.67
CA ALA A 34 13.62 22.86 24.83
C ALA A 34 12.10 23.10 24.79
N LEU A 35 11.60 24.18 25.41
CA LEU A 35 10.17 24.50 25.37
C LEU A 35 9.70 24.85 23.95
N ARG A 36 10.52 25.58 23.18
CA ARG A 36 10.22 25.88 21.77
C ARG A 36 10.14 24.61 20.94
N LEU A 37 11.06 23.66 21.15
CA LEU A 37 11.02 22.34 20.51
C LEU A 37 9.73 21.58 20.84
N MET A 38 9.35 21.53 22.12
CA MET A 38 8.11 20.86 22.53
C MET A 38 6.87 21.50 21.91
N GLN A 39 6.91 22.80 21.60
CA GLN A 39 5.82 23.57 20.98
C GLN A 39 5.90 23.60 19.44
N HIS A 40 6.96 23.05 18.85
CA HIS A 40 7.17 23.09 17.41
C HIS A 40 6.02 22.39 16.67
N PRO A 41 5.51 22.92 15.55
CA PRO A 41 4.37 22.33 14.83
C PRO A 41 4.59 20.85 14.48
N LEU A 42 5.76 20.52 13.90
CA LEU A 42 6.12 19.13 13.57
C LEU A 42 6.22 18.19 14.79
N ALA A 43 6.36 18.74 16.00
CA ALA A 43 6.43 17.95 17.23
C ALA A 43 5.04 17.71 17.86
N GLN A 44 3.95 18.22 17.28
CA GLN A 44 2.60 18.05 17.87
C GLN A 44 1.91 16.74 17.48
N GLY A 45 2.56 15.93 16.62
CA GLY A 45 2.04 14.67 16.10
C GLY A 45 1.13 14.89 14.88
N ILE A 46 1.47 14.23 13.77
CA ILE A 46 0.77 14.36 12.49
C ILE A 46 -0.16 13.16 12.29
N LEU A 47 0.40 11.96 12.36
CA LEU A 47 -0.31 10.69 12.24
C LEU A 47 -0.82 10.15 13.58
N GLY A 48 -0.30 10.65 14.69
CA GLY A 48 -0.69 10.20 16.03
C GLY A 48 -0.51 11.29 17.08
N ASP A 49 -0.69 10.92 18.35
CA ASP A 49 -0.44 11.84 19.46
C ASP A 49 1.02 12.28 19.53
N ARG A 50 1.28 13.51 19.98
CA ARG A 50 2.63 13.98 20.31
C ARG A 50 3.36 12.95 21.20
N ILE A 51 4.57 12.55 20.80
CA ILE A 51 5.44 11.74 21.65
C ILE A 51 5.97 12.56 22.83
N SER A 52 5.95 11.99 24.03
CA SER A 52 6.53 12.63 25.20
C SER A 52 8.05 12.55 25.15
N ALA A 53 8.74 13.67 25.41
CA ALA A 53 10.19 13.67 25.59
C ALA A 53 10.65 12.75 26.74
N ARG A 54 9.82 12.61 27.78
CA ARG A 54 10.10 11.67 28.87
C ARG A 54 10.04 10.23 28.40
N GLU A 55 9.13 9.91 27.49
CA GLU A 55 9.03 8.57 26.90
C GLU A 55 10.25 8.25 26.04
N LEU A 56 10.68 9.20 25.20
CA LEU A 56 11.95 9.10 24.47
C LEU A 56 13.12 8.80 25.41
N ILE A 57 13.24 9.54 26.51
CA ILE A 57 14.34 9.31 27.48
C ILE A 57 14.20 7.95 28.18
N ARG A 58 12.98 7.59 28.59
CA ARG A 58 12.69 6.37 29.35
C ARG A 58 13.13 5.10 28.62
N VAL A 59 12.87 5.02 27.31
CA VAL A 59 13.22 3.81 26.55
C VAL A 59 14.73 3.58 26.45
N LEU A 60 15.57 4.62 26.55
CA LEU A 60 17.02 4.46 26.59
C LEU A 60 17.52 3.83 27.89
N THR A 61 16.71 3.82 28.95
CA THR A 61 17.08 3.25 30.26
C THR A 61 16.27 2.02 30.65
N GLU A 62 15.16 1.75 29.98
CA GLU A 62 14.22 0.68 30.37
C GLU A 62 13.89 -0.32 29.25
N HIS A 63 14.18 0.01 27.98
CA HIS A 63 13.79 -0.87 26.88
C HIS A 63 14.76 -2.06 26.75
N GLN A 64 14.25 -3.28 26.90
CA GLN A 64 15.03 -4.52 27.01
C GLN A 64 16.02 -4.77 25.87
N VAL A 65 15.76 -4.25 24.67
CA VAL A 65 16.67 -4.36 23.50
C VAL A 65 17.74 -3.28 23.49
N LEU A 66 17.47 -2.11 24.07
CA LEU A 66 18.36 -0.93 24.00
C LEU A 66 19.29 -0.81 25.20
N VAL A 67 19.06 -1.66 26.21
CA VAL A 67 19.80 -1.61 27.46
C VAL A 67 20.50 -2.92 27.71
N ASP A 68 21.68 -2.82 28.29
CA ASP A 68 22.46 -3.95 28.80
C ASP A 68 22.84 -3.68 30.25
N LEU A 69 23.26 -4.72 30.96
CA LEU A 69 23.81 -4.61 32.30
C LEU A 69 25.33 -4.63 32.23
N ASP A 70 25.95 -3.51 32.57
CA ASP A 70 27.40 -3.39 32.72
C ASP A 70 27.75 -3.10 34.19
N ASP A 71 28.48 -4.02 34.82
CA ASP A 71 28.82 -4.00 36.25
C ASP A 71 27.62 -3.71 37.19
N GLY A 72 26.45 -4.26 36.85
CA GLY A 72 25.21 -4.06 37.60
C GLY A 72 24.53 -2.71 37.40
N GLN A 73 25.07 -1.85 36.53
CA GLN A 73 24.43 -0.62 36.08
C GLN A 73 23.75 -0.83 34.72
N THR A 74 22.53 -0.31 34.58
CA THR A 74 21.85 -0.30 33.29
C THR A 74 22.48 0.78 32.41
N ILE A 75 23.08 0.36 31.30
CA ILE A 75 23.64 1.25 30.29
C ILE A 75 22.86 1.09 28.99
N THR A 76 22.72 2.17 28.22
CA THR A 76 22.23 2.05 26.85
C THR A 76 23.35 1.53 25.96
N ASN A 77 23.06 0.51 25.15
CA ASN A 77 23.97 0.06 24.10
C ASN A 77 23.73 0.82 22.78
N LEU A 78 22.70 1.68 22.69
CA LEU A 78 22.30 2.38 21.48
C LEU A 78 23.18 3.62 21.22
N GLY A 79 23.79 3.67 20.04
CA GLY A 79 24.51 4.83 19.51
C GLY A 79 23.96 5.28 18.17
N GLU A 80 24.56 6.30 17.53
CA GLU A 80 24.12 6.83 16.23
C GLU A 80 24.11 5.75 15.13
N ASN A 81 25.05 4.81 15.15
CA ASN A 81 25.12 3.74 14.16
C ASN A 81 24.14 2.58 14.43
N GLY A 82 23.45 2.58 15.58
CA GLY A 82 22.49 1.56 15.98
C GLY A 82 22.87 0.85 17.28
N LEU A 83 22.38 -0.38 17.46
CA LEU A 83 22.65 -1.18 18.66
C LEU A 83 24.16 -1.39 18.85
N TRP A 84 24.60 -1.53 20.09
CA TRP A 84 26.01 -1.78 20.47
C TRP A 84 27.03 -0.71 20.04
N SER A 85 26.58 0.44 19.54
CA SER A 85 27.46 1.52 19.08
C SER A 85 27.60 2.68 20.07
N ALA A 86 26.95 2.63 21.23
CA ALA A 86 26.93 3.73 22.21
C ALA A 86 28.33 4.24 22.62
N PHE A 87 29.32 3.35 22.71
CA PHE A 87 30.69 3.72 23.09
C PHE A 87 31.49 4.34 21.94
N GLU A 88 31.33 3.83 20.73
CA GLU A 88 32.09 4.29 19.55
C GLU A 88 31.46 5.52 18.92
N GLN A 89 30.13 5.61 18.96
CA GLN A 89 29.31 6.64 18.33
C GLN A 89 28.09 6.94 19.22
N PRO A 90 28.26 7.70 20.32
CA PRO A 90 27.16 8.04 21.23
C PRO A 90 26.02 8.77 20.50
N LEU A 91 24.77 8.55 20.93
CA LEU A 91 23.62 9.30 20.41
C LEU A 91 23.81 10.81 20.58
N ILE A 92 23.51 11.56 19.52
CA ILE A 92 23.60 13.02 19.48
C ILE A 92 22.18 13.59 19.50
N CYS A 93 21.89 14.39 20.53
CA CYS A 93 20.61 15.06 20.73
C CYS A 93 20.78 16.46 21.33
N ALA A 94 21.79 17.19 20.89
CA ALA A 94 22.15 18.48 21.46
C ALA A 94 21.46 19.66 20.76
N GLU A 95 21.05 19.47 19.50
CA GLU A 95 20.53 20.55 18.66
C GLU A 95 19.02 20.42 18.39
N GLU A 96 18.42 21.52 17.92
CA GLU A 96 17.01 21.55 17.56
C GLU A 96 16.68 20.54 16.45
N ARG A 97 17.57 20.43 15.46
CA ARG A 97 17.45 19.48 14.36
C ARG A 97 17.38 18.03 14.84
N ASP A 98 18.19 17.65 15.84
CA ASP A 98 18.24 16.28 16.32
C ASP A 98 16.90 15.79 16.87
N PHE A 99 16.23 16.65 17.65
CA PHE A 99 14.91 16.35 18.19
C PHE A 99 13.86 16.26 17.07
N LEU A 100 13.91 17.18 16.11
CA LEU A 100 12.97 17.19 14.98
C LEU A 100 13.16 15.96 14.08
N ASP A 101 14.39 15.56 13.79
CA ASP A 101 14.68 14.32 13.05
C ASP A 101 14.09 13.09 13.76
N LEU A 102 14.23 13.02 15.09
CA LEU A 102 13.70 11.92 15.89
C LEU A 102 12.17 11.85 15.87
N VAL A 103 11.48 12.98 16.07
CA VAL A 103 10.00 13.00 16.03
C VAL A 103 9.46 12.79 14.61
N LEU A 104 10.12 13.30 13.57
CA LEU A 104 9.75 13.03 12.19
C LEU A 104 9.96 11.57 11.82
N THR A 105 11.02 10.94 12.35
CA THR A 105 11.24 9.50 12.20
C THR A 105 10.12 8.69 12.86
N ILE A 106 9.62 9.14 14.01
CA ILE A 106 8.43 8.56 14.65
C ILE A 106 7.20 8.66 13.74
N GLU A 107 6.95 9.83 13.13
CA GLU A 107 5.84 9.99 12.19
C GLU A 107 6.01 9.10 10.96
N VAL A 108 7.22 8.93 10.44
CA VAL A 108 7.50 7.98 9.36
C VAL A 108 7.13 6.55 9.75
N LEU A 109 7.55 6.09 10.94
CA LEU A 109 7.23 4.75 11.43
C LEU A 109 5.72 4.54 11.67
N ARG A 110 4.99 5.59 12.04
CA ARG A 110 3.52 5.57 12.19
C ARG A 110 2.75 5.40 10.89
N MET A 111 3.38 5.59 9.73
CA MET A 111 2.72 5.34 8.44
C MET A 111 2.34 3.87 8.24
N PHE A 112 3.08 2.96 8.88
CA PHE A 112 3.02 1.53 8.64
C PHE A 112 2.06 0.82 9.60
N THR A 113 1.47 -0.27 9.12
CA THR A 113 0.73 -1.22 9.95
C THR A 113 1.70 -2.05 10.80
N VAL A 114 1.45 -2.10 12.10
CA VAL A 114 2.24 -2.86 13.08
C VAL A 114 1.91 -4.35 12.99
N THR A 115 2.93 -5.20 13.01
CA THR A 115 2.79 -6.66 13.14
C THR A 115 3.06 -7.09 14.59
N PRO A 116 2.49 -8.23 15.06
CA PRO A 116 2.65 -8.65 16.47
C PRO A 116 4.08 -8.99 16.89
N ALA A 117 4.95 -9.31 15.93
CA ALA A 117 6.33 -9.71 16.16
C ALA A 117 7.28 -9.01 15.17
N PRO A 118 8.57 -8.84 15.55
CA PRO A 118 9.63 -8.41 14.64
C PRO A 118 9.76 -9.35 13.43
N ASN A 119 10.17 -8.79 12.29
CA ASN A 119 10.47 -9.57 11.08
C ASN A 119 11.68 -9.01 10.32
N ASP A 120 12.26 -9.83 9.45
CA ASP A 120 13.42 -9.50 8.62
C ASP A 120 13.10 -8.52 7.47
N GLY A 121 11.84 -8.49 7.03
CA GLY A 121 11.34 -7.53 6.04
C GLY A 121 11.35 -6.08 6.49
N ALA A 122 11.36 -5.83 7.81
CA ALA A 122 11.34 -4.50 8.42
C ALA A 122 12.61 -4.20 9.25
N HIS A 123 13.79 -4.45 8.67
CA HIS A 123 15.08 -4.10 9.27
C HIS A 123 15.33 -2.59 9.38
N SER A 124 15.92 -2.17 10.50
CA SER A 124 16.20 -0.77 10.83
C SER A 124 17.07 -0.07 9.78
N TYR A 125 18.07 -0.76 9.23
CA TYR A 125 18.97 -0.15 8.24
C TYR A 125 18.25 0.26 6.94
N SER A 126 17.31 -0.53 6.41
CA SER A 126 16.52 -0.05 5.26
C SER A 126 15.49 0.96 5.68
N LEU A 127 14.88 0.81 6.86
CA LEU A 127 13.87 1.76 7.32
C LEU A 127 14.45 3.16 7.53
N LYS A 128 15.72 3.29 7.96
CA LYS A 128 16.41 4.59 8.00
C LYS A 128 16.48 5.21 6.60
N HIS A 129 16.83 4.42 5.59
CA HIS A 129 16.89 4.91 4.21
C HIS A 129 15.49 5.23 3.65
N VAL A 130 14.46 4.50 4.07
CA VAL A 130 13.07 4.85 3.75
C VAL A 130 12.73 6.22 4.36
N ALA A 131 13.07 6.44 5.64
CA ALA A 131 12.85 7.72 6.32
C ALA A 131 13.63 8.87 5.66
N GLU A 132 14.93 8.68 5.39
CA GLU A 132 15.79 9.66 4.72
C GLU A 132 15.23 10.09 3.37
N ASN A 133 14.84 9.12 2.52
CA ASN A 133 14.32 9.42 1.20
C ASN A 133 12.95 10.09 1.27
N PHE A 134 12.06 9.59 2.15
CA PHE A 134 10.74 10.17 2.34
C PHE A 134 10.82 11.61 2.83
N LEU A 135 11.55 11.85 3.93
CA LEU A 135 11.73 13.18 4.49
C LEU A 135 12.49 14.09 3.53
N GLY A 136 13.58 13.61 2.93
CA GLY A 136 14.39 14.38 1.98
C GLY A 136 13.64 14.82 0.72
N SER A 137 12.56 14.12 0.34
CA SER A 137 11.71 14.50 -0.79
C SER A 137 10.90 15.79 -0.54
N VAL A 138 10.65 16.13 0.73
CA VAL A 138 9.80 17.28 1.11
C VAL A 138 10.54 18.29 2.00
N LEU A 139 11.32 17.81 2.97
CA LEU A 139 12.06 18.58 3.96
C LEU A 139 13.57 18.29 3.81
N ARG A 140 14.24 19.02 2.92
CA ARG A 140 15.67 18.80 2.62
C ARG A 140 16.59 18.87 3.83
N ASP A 141 16.26 19.71 4.81
CA ASP A 141 17.04 19.85 6.04
C ASP A 141 16.87 18.65 6.99
N HIS A 142 15.97 17.70 6.70
CA HIS A 142 15.70 16.50 7.50
C HIS A 142 15.98 15.20 6.71
N SER A 143 16.88 15.26 5.72
CA SER A 143 17.17 14.14 4.80
C SER A 143 18.14 13.09 5.35
N TYR A 144 18.56 13.18 6.61
CA TYR A 144 19.47 12.23 7.24
C TYR A 144 18.84 11.68 8.52
N VAL A 145 18.79 10.35 8.64
CA VAL A 145 18.27 9.66 9.81
C VAL A 145 19.27 8.57 10.19
N SER A 146 19.89 8.72 11.35
CA SER A 146 20.81 7.70 11.84
C SER A 146 20.05 6.43 12.21
N ASN A 147 20.72 5.28 12.10
CA ASN A 147 20.13 4.00 12.44
C ASN A 147 19.75 3.97 13.93
N GLY A 148 20.55 4.61 14.78
CA GLY A 148 20.27 4.85 16.19
C GLY A 148 18.96 5.59 16.43
N LYS A 149 18.77 6.74 15.79
CA LYS A 149 17.53 7.54 15.90
C LYS A 149 16.30 6.76 15.44
N LEU A 150 16.41 5.94 14.39
CA LEU A 150 15.30 5.09 13.96
C LEU A 150 14.96 4.00 14.97
N ILE A 151 15.96 3.30 15.51
CA ILE A 151 15.74 2.27 16.53
C ILE A 151 15.16 2.88 17.81
N TRP A 152 15.63 4.08 18.19
CA TRP A 152 15.09 4.84 19.30
C TRP A 152 13.63 5.23 19.09
N ALA A 153 13.31 5.79 17.92
CA ALA A 153 11.94 6.12 17.52
C ALA A 153 11.00 4.90 17.62
N ALA A 154 11.46 3.74 17.13
CA ALA A 154 10.69 2.50 17.16
C ALA A 154 10.43 2.01 18.59
N ALA A 155 11.44 2.05 19.46
CA ALA A 155 11.30 1.69 20.87
C ALA A 155 10.34 2.63 21.61
N ALA A 156 10.43 3.94 21.38
CA ALA A 156 9.54 4.93 21.98
C ALA A 156 8.08 4.82 21.50
N LEU A 157 7.87 4.32 20.28
CA LEU A 157 6.54 3.96 19.78
C LEU A 157 6.01 2.64 20.38
N GLY A 158 6.84 1.87 21.08
CA GLY A 158 6.50 0.55 21.56
C GLY A 158 6.32 -0.48 20.44
N LEU A 159 7.01 -0.28 19.30
CA LEU A 159 7.00 -1.28 18.23
C LEU A 159 7.69 -2.57 18.71
N PRO A 160 7.19 -3.76 18.33
CA PRO A 160 7.94 -4.99 18.55
C PRO A 160 9.32 -4.86 17.92
N LEU A 161 10.36 -5.11 18.73
CA LEU A 161 11.75 -4.87 18.36
C LEU A 161 12.61 -6.05 18.82
N ALA A 162 13.56 -6.47 17.99
CA ALA A 162 14.59 -7.46 18.34
C ALA A 162 15.90 -7.17 17.61
N GLU A 163 17.04 -7.61 18.16
CA GLU A 163 18.32 -7.59 17.44
C GLU A 163 18.21 -8.43 16.15
N SER A 164 18.74 -7.92 15.03
CA SER A 164 18.62 -8.63 13.74
C SER A 164 19.42 -9.94 13.69
N SER A 165 20.56 -9.98 14.38
CA SER A 165 21.40 -11.20 14.53
C SER A 165 21.73 -11.40 16.01
N PRO A 166 20.84 -12.04 16.78
CA PRO A 166 21.03 -12.21 18.22
C PRO A 166 22.36 -12.87 18.57
N GLY A 167 23.15 -12.22 19.43
CA GLY A 167 24.44 -12.73 19.90
C GLY A 167 25.65 -12.38 19.02
N GLU A 168 25.44 -11.77 17.86
CA GLU A 168 26.52 -11.29 16.98
C GLU A 168 26.87 -9.80 17.22
N ARG A 169 26.18 -9.14 18.15
CA ARG A 169 26.28 -7.69 18.39
C ARG A 169 26.01 -6.89 17.12
N SER A 170 24.92 -7.22 16.44
CA SER A 170 24.51 -6.54 15.22
C SER A 170 24.08 -5.11 15.52
N LEU A 171 24.54 -4.15 14.71
CA LEU A 171 24.12 -2.75 14.80
C LEU A 171 22.62 -2.57 14.48
N ASN A 172 21.98 -3.56 13.87
CA ASN A 172 20.65 -3.47 13.31
C ASN A 172 19.60 -4.17 14.18
N ALA A 173 18.37 -3.67 14.09
CA ALA A 173 17.21 -4.28 14.71
C ALA A 173 16.15 -4.63 13.66
N ASN A 174 15.41 -5.70 13.93
CA ASN A 174 14.19 -6.07 13.21
C ASN A 174 13.00 -5.44 13.94
N LEU A 175 12.08 -4.84 13.18
CA LEU A 175 10.89 -4.17 13.70
C LEU A 175 9.63 -4.94 13.33
N GLY A 176 8.59 -4.82 14.14
CA GLY A 176 7.27 -5.39 13.87
C GLY A 176 6.42 -4.48 12.98
N LEU A 177 6.79 -4.35 11.70
CA LEU A 177 6.03 -3.61 10.69
C LEU A 177 5.69 -4.50 9.50
N ASN A 178 4.61 -4.21 8.78
CA ASN A 178 4.20 -4.96 7.60
C ASN A 178 5.30 -4.90 6.49
N PRO A 179 5.90 -6.05 6.10
CA PRO A 179 7.00 -6.08 5.14
C PRO A 179 6.67 -5.52 3.76
N GLN A 180 5.47 -5.81 3.25
CA GLN A 180 5.04 -5.37 1.93
C GLN A 180 4.91 -3.85 1.87
N GLN A 181 4.43 -3.23 2.96
CA GLN A 181 4.37 -1.77 3.08
C GLN A 181 5.75 -1.13 3.14
N VAL A 182 6.70 -1.75 3.86
CA VAL A 182 8.10 -1.30 3.89
C VAL A 182 8.74 -1.37 2.49
N GLN A 183 8.53 -2.47 1.78
CA GLN A 183 9.02 -2.66 0.42
C GLN A 183 8.41 -1.64 -0.55
N TYR A 184 7.09 -1.38 -0.47
CA TYR A 184 6.43 -0.33 -1.23
C TYR A 184 7.09 1.04 -1.00
N ALA A 185 7.25 1.44 0.27
CA ALA A 185 7.80 2.75 0.62
C ALA A 185 9.25 2.92 0.13
N ARG A 186 10.02 1.83 0.13
CA ARG A 186 11.36 1.76 -0.46
C ARG A 186 11.33 1.90 -1.98
N GLY A 187 10.36 1.26 -2.65
CA GLY A 187 10.16 1.33 -4.10
C GLY A 187 9.84 2.73 -4.62
N MET A 188 9.03 3.51 -3.88
CA MET A 188 8.62 4.87 -4.29
C MET A 188 9.79 5.81 -4.63
N ASN A 189 10.96 5.58 -4.02
CA ASN A 189 12.15 6.43 -4.20
C ASN A 189 13.20 5.83 -5.14
N ARG A 190 12.93 4.65 -5.74
CA ARG A 190 13.85 4.02 -6.70
C ARG A 190 13.49 4.40 -8.13
N LEU A 191 14.42 5.05 -8.82
CA LEU A 191 14.27 5.35 -10.25
C LEU A 191 14.10 4.05 -11.05
N GLY A 192 13.04 3.98 -11.87
CA GLY A 192 12.76 2.85 -12.76
C GLY A 192 12.05 1.65 -12.13
N THR A 193 11.89 1.61 -10.79
CA THR A 193 11.20 0.51 -10.07
C THR A 193 10.15 1.05 -9.09
N GLN A 194 9.53 2.18 -9.45
CA GLN A 194 8.45 2.76 -8.64
C GLN A 194 7.21 1.84 -8.69
N PRO A 195 6.56 1.60 -7.53
CA PRO A 195 5.29 0.90 -7.47
C PRO A 195 4.27 1.50 -8.44
N ARG A 196 3.59 0.65 -9.20
CA ARG A 196 2.50 1.06 -10.11
C ARG A 196 1.13 0.87 -9.49
N ALA A 197 1.02 -0.01 -8.50
CA ALA A 197 -0.18 -0.24 -7.71
C ALA A 197 0.05 0.16 -6.24
N HIS A 198 -1.04 0.46 -5.54
CA HIS A 198 -0.98 1.07 -4.21
C HIS A 198 -1.63 0.24 -3.10
N HIS A 199 -2.00 -1.02 -3.37
CA HIS A 199 -2.57 -1.94 -2.37
C HIS A 199 -1.60 -2.22 -1.21
N HIS A 200 -0.29 -2.13 -1.42
CA HIS A 200 0.71 -2.20 -0.34
C HIS A 200 1.19 -0.83 0.15
N ARG A 201 0.55 0.28 -0.22
CA ARG A 201 0.93 1.60 0.31
C ARG A 201 0.70 1.63 1.84
N PRO A 202 1.66 2.14 2.64
CA PRO A 202 1.42 2.36 4.06
C PRO A 202 0.22 3.29 4.28
N PRO A 203 -0.73 2.97 5.17
CA PRO A 203 -1.97 3.75 5.34
C PRO A 203 -1.74 5.25 5.63
N GLY A 204 -0.72 5.58 6.44
CA GLY A 204 -0.41 6.98 6.77
C GLY A 204 0.41 7.72 5.71
N TYR A 205 0.84 7.05 4.63
CA TYR A 205 1.81 7.59 3.66
C TYR A 205 1.34 8.88 3.00
N ARG A 206 0.12 8.88 2.44
CA ARG A 206 -0.41 10.06 1.73
C ARG A 206 -0.67 11.22 2.66
N HIS A 207 -1.21 10.94 3.85
CA HIS A 207 -1.51 11.99 4.81
C HIS A 207 -0.23 12.65 5.31
N LEU A 208 0.78 11.87 5.71
CA LEU A 208 2.05 12.44 6.16
C LEU A 208 2.74 13.25 5.06
N LEU A 209 2.77 12.73 3.83
CA LEU A 209 3.36 13.45 2.70
C LEU A 209 2.68 14.80 2.49
N ALA A 210 1.34 14.82 2.43
CA ALA A 210 0.56 16.04 2.26
C ALA A 210 0.76 17.03 3.43
N ALA A 211 0.80 16.54 4.66
CA ALA A 211 1.02 17.36 5.85
C ALA A 211 2.41 18.01 5.86
N LEU A 212 3.46 17.27 5.49
CA LEU A 212 4.82 17.80 5.40
C LEU A 212 4.96 18.78 4.22
N GLU A 213 4.31 18.53 3.08
CA GLU A 213 4.30 19.47 1.95
C GLU A 213 3.58 20.77 2.30
N HIS A 214 2.49 20.67 3.08
CA HIS A 214 1.79 21.83 3.60
C HIS A 214 2.67 22.62 4.57
N TYR A 215 3.34 21.93 5.50
CA TYR A 215 4.29 22.56 6.42
C TYR A 215 5.44 23.23 5.69
N ALA A 216 6.05 22.60 4.69
CA ALA A 216 7.13 23.18 3.90
C ALA A 216 6.71 24.50 3.20
N LYS A 217 5.42 24.65 2.89
CA LYS A 217 4.85 25.85 2.24
C LYS A 217 4.40 26.93 3.23
N THR A 218 3.95 26.56 4.42
CA THR A 218 3.21 27.46 5.33
C THR A 218 3.85 27.63 6.71
N GLY A 219 4.69 26.69 7.13
CA GLY A 219 5.18 26.58 8.51
C GLY A 219 4.15 26.00 9.50
N GLU A 220 2.97 25.57 9.02
CA GLU A 220 1.90 25.02 9.84
C GLU A 220 1.63 23.55 9.49
N THR A 221 1.15 22.76 10.45
CA THR A 221 0.72 21.37 10.21
C THR A 221 -0.77 21.31 9.93
N THR A 222 -1.21 20.34 9.13
CA THR A 222 -2.63 20.08 8.87
C THR A 222 -3.33 19.51 10.11
N GLU A 223 -4.65 19.35 10.01
CA GLU A 223 -5.40 18.55 10.99
C GLU A 223 -4.80 17.16 11.13
N ARG A 224 -4.84 16.64 12.37
CA ARG A 224 -4.34 15.31 12.70
C ARG A 224 -5.07 14.25 11.89
N TRP A 225 -4.33 13.24 11.46
CA TRP A 225 -4.90 12.10 10.77
C TRP A 225 -5.95 11.36 11.62
N ASN A 226 -7.05 10.96 10.98
CA ASN A 226 -8.13 10.19 11.59
C ASN A 226 -7.85 8.67 11.63
N GLY A 227 -6.70 8.22 11.12
CA GLY A 227 -6.33 6.81 11.04
C GLY A 227 -6.91 6.04 9.86
N VAL A 228 -7.55 6.72 8.90
CA VAL A 228 -8.16 6.09 7.71
C VAL A 228 -7.40 6.49 6.44
N ASP A 229 -7.02 5.50 5.62
CA ASP A 229 -6.58 5.75 4.23
C ASP A 229 -7.79 5.69 3.30
N ASP A 230 -8.35 6.86 2.97
CA ASP A 230 -9.51 6.99 2.09
C ASP A 230 -9.23 6.51 0.65
N ALA A 231 -7.96 6.27 0.31
CA ALA A 231 -7.53 5.76 -0.99
C ALA A 231 -6.94 4.35 -0.90
N ALA A 232 -7.26 3.58 0.14
CA ALA A 232 -6.84 2.20 0.27
C ALA A 232 -7.39 1.34 -0.88
N GLU A 233 -6.49 0.66 -1.58
CA GLU A 233 -6.86 -0.34 -2.59
C GLU A 233 -7.17 -1.68 -1.91
N PRO A 234 -8.09 -2.49 -2.47
CA PRO A 234 -8.44 -3.77 -1.89
C PRO A 234 -7.24 -4.72 -1.91
N LEU A 235 -7.06 -5.44 -0.80
CA LEU A 235 -6.02 -6.46 -0.66
C LEU A 235 -6.44 -7.83 -1.22
N THR A 236 -7.72 -8.01 -1.54
CA THR A 236 -8.27 -9.28 -2.02
C THR A 236 -9.57 -9.08 -2.79
N SER A 237 -9.96 -10.09 -3.55
CA SER A 237 -11.26 -10.24 -4.21
C SER A 237 -11.58 -11.74 -4.35
N PRO A 238 -12.85 -12.14 -4.53
CA PRO A 238 -13.19 -13.55 -4.77
C PRO A 238 -12.49 -14.17 -5.99
N PHE A 239 -12.23 -13.37 -7.03
CA PHE A 239 -11.48 -13.84 -8.20
C PHE A 239 -9.98 -13.98 -7.88
N HIS A 240 -9.42 -13.01 -7.16
CA HIS A 240 -8.03 -13.07 -6.70
C HIS A 240 -7.78 -14.31 -5.85
N GLU A 241 -8.60 -14.56 -4.82
CA GLU A 241 -8.46 -15.75 -3.95
C GLU A 241 -8.52 -17.05 -4.74
N TRP A 242 -9.44 -17.14 -5.71
CA TRP A 242 -9.53 -18.32 -6.57
C TRP A 242 -8.30 -18.48 -7.47
N LEU A 243 -7.77 -17.38 -8.03
CA LEU A 243 -6.63 -17.40 -8.94
C LEU A 243 -5.34 -17.78 -8.19
N ILE A 244 -5.10 -17.22 -7.01
CA ILE A 244 -3.89 -17.55 -6.23
C ILE A 244 -3.93 -18.99 -5.70
N ALA A 245 -5.11 -19.57 -5.50
CA ALA A 245 -5.27 -20.97 -5.14
C ALA A 245 -4.87 -21.95 -6.26
N GLN A 246 -4.60 -21.46 -7.48
CA GLN A 246 -4.10 -22.27 -8.59
C GLN A 246 -2.58 -22.45 -8.55
N VAL A 247 -1.86 -21.74 -7.68
CA VAL A 247 -0.42 -21.96 -7.50
C VAL A 247 -0.18 -23.30 -6.83
N ASP A 248 0.80 -24.05 -7.34
CA ASP A 248 1.18 -25.32 -6.75
C ASP A 248 1.55 -25.12 -5.27
N SER A 249 1.07 -26.02 -4.42
CA SER A 249 1.47 -26.14 -3.02
C SER A 249 2.98 -26.24 -2.81
N ALA A 250 3.74 -26.73 -3.80
CA ALA A 250 5.21 -26.76 -3.77
C ALA A 250 5.86 -25.40 -4.09
N GLY A 251 5.09 -24.41 -4.54
CA GLY A 251 5.57 -23.07 -4.92
C GLY A 251 6.35 -23.03 -6.23
N GLU A 252 6.26 -24.08 -7.05
CA GLU A 252 6.92 -24.11 -8.36
C GLU A 252 6.13 -23.27 -9.37
N ARG A 253 6.87 -22.56 -10.24
CA ARG A 253 6.30 -21.64 -11.23
C ARG A 253 5.44 -22.34 -12.28
N GLY A 254 5.57 -23.65 -12.51
CA GLY A 254 4.86 -24.35 -13.59
C GLY A 254 5.45 -24.09 -14.98
N ALA A 255 4.76 -24.54 -16.03
CA ALA A 255 5.18 -24.40 -17.42
C ALA A 255 4.70 -23.07 -18.03
N ILE A 256 5.55 -22.41 -18.83
CA ILE A 256 5.22 -21.15 -19.49
C ILE A 256 3.88 -21.25 -20.24
N GLY A 257 3.00 -20.28 -20.02
CA GLY A 257 1.66 -20.24 -20.62
C GLY A 257 0.63 -21.13 -19.90
N SER A 258 1.00 -21.79 -18.79
CA SER A 258 0.04 -22.50 -17.95
C SER A 258 -0.65 -21.56 -16.96
N ARG A 259 -1.77 -22.01 -16.41
CA ARG A 259 -2.53 -21.28 -15.39
C ARG A 259 -1.75 -21.13 -14.09
N GLU A 260 -0.95 -22.15 -13.74
CA GLU A 260 -0.07 -22.14 -12.58
C GLU A 260 1.00 -21.05 -12.72
N THR A 261 1.65 -20.93 -13.89
CA THR A 261 2.61 -19.85 -14.16
C THR A 261 1.96 -18.48 -14.17
N LEU A 262 0.78 -18.34 -14.77
CA LEU A 262 0.00 -17.11 -14.72
C LEU A 262 -0.27 -16.69 -13.27
N ALA A 263 -0.76 -17.61 -12.43
CA ALA A 263 -1.07 -17.33 -11.04
C ALA A 263 0.19 -16.98 -10.23
N PHE A 264 1.30 -17.70 -10.45
CA PHE A 264 2.58 -17.43 -9.81
C PHE A 264 3.11 -16.03 -10.15
N ASP A 265 3.16 -15.69 -11.44
CA ASP A 265 3.65 -14.39 -11.92
C ASP A 265 2.73 -13.24 -11.46
N TYR A 266 1.43 -13.46 -11.44
CA TYR A 266 0.44 -12.52 -10.90
C TYR A 266 0.66 -12.24 -9.41
N ILE A 267 0.92 -13.26 -8.58
CA ILE A 267 1.22 -13.06 -7.15
C ILE A 267 2.53 -12.30 -6.97
N ALA A 268 3.57 -12.64 -7.75
CA ALA A 268 4.84 -11.94 -7.70
C ALA A 268 4.68 -10.45 -8.04
N GLY A 269 3.93 -10.13 -9.10
CA GLY A 269 3.64 -8.75 -9.48
C GLY A 269 2.84 -7.97 -8.43
N ILE A 270 1.92 -8.62 -7.71
CA ILE A 270 1.23 -8.01 -6.55
C ILE A 270 2.21 -7.74 -5.42
N ALA A 271 3.05 -8.72 -5.06
CA ALA A 271 3.99 -8.59 -3.96
C ALA A 271 4.99 -7.45 -4.19
N ASP A 272 5.44 -7.27 -5.45
CA ASP A 272 6.35 -6.20 -5.86
C ASP A 272 5.63 -4.87 -6.13
N SER A 273 4.29 -4.83 -6.06
CA SER A 273 3.47 -3.66 -6.38
C SER A 273 3.58 -3.19 -7.84
N ASP A 274 3.92 -4.11 -8.76
CA ASP A 274 3.94 -3.89 -10.22
C ASP A 274 2.53 -3.77 -10.80
N HIS A 275 1.56 -4.42 -10.18
CA HIS A 275 0.14 -4.27 -10.47
C HIS A 275 -0.72 -4.57 -9.23
N GLY A 276 -1.98 -4.15 -9.28
CA GLY A 276 -2.92 -4.32 -8.18
C GLY A 276 -3.60 -5.68 -8.19
N VAL A 277 -4.45 -5.89 -7.19
CA VAL A 277 -5.35 -7.05 -7.12
C VAL A 277 -6.45 -6.90 -8.18
N ALA A 278 -6.63 -7.92 -9.02
CA ALA A 278 -7.79 -8.00 -9.93
C ALA A 278 -9.07 -8.18 -9.10
N ARG A 279 -9.92 -7.14 -9.06
CA ARG A 279 -11.17 -7.12 -8.29
C ARG A 279 -12.27 -7.91 -8.98
N VAL A 280 -12.22 -7.92 -10.31
CA VAL A 280 -13.08 -8.70 -11.19
C VAL A 280 -12.21 -9.39 -12.24
N PRO A 281 -12.67 -10.50 -12.85
CA PRO A 281 -11.86 -11.27 -13.80
C PRO A 281 -11.34 -10.45 -14.98
N GLU A 282 -12.13 -9.49 -15.47
CA GLU A 282 -11.78 -8.66 -16.62
C GLU A 282 -10.58 -7.74 -16.34
N GLU A 283 -10.35 -7.37 -15.07
CA GLU A 283 -9.19 -6.57 -14.68
C GLU A 283 -7.87 -7.33 -14.88
N LEU A 284 -7.88 -8.67 -14.86
CA LEU A 284 -6.69 -9.47 -15.12
C LEU A 284 -6.13 -9.19 -16.52
N LEU A 285 -6.98 -9.12 -17.54
CA LEU A 285 -6.54 -8.82 -18.91
C LEU A 285 -5.97 -7.40 -19.01
N THR A 286 -6.56 -6.45 -18.28
CA THR A 286 -6.05 -5.07 -18.21
C THR A 286 -4.67 -5.02 -17.56
N ILE A 287 -4.47 -5.79 -16.48
CA ILE A 287 -3.17 -5.94 -15.81
C ILE A 287 -2.13 -6.50 -16.79
N LEU A 288 -2.46 -7.58 -17.50
CA LEU A 288 -1.56 -8.22 -18.46
C LEU A 288 -1.16 -7.27 -19.61
N HIS A 289 -2.09 -6.47 -20.11
CA HIS A 289 -1.79 -5.41 -21.09
C HIS A 289 -0.81 -4.37 -20.53
N ASN A 290 -1.03 -3.91 -19.30
CA ASN A 290 -0.20 -2.87 -18.67
C ASN A 290 1.23 -3.34 -18.35
N VAL A 291 1.42 -4.63 -18.09
CA VAL A 291 2.76 -5.22 -17.86
C VAL A 291 3.42 -5.71 -19.14
N GLY A 292 2.72 -5.69 -20.28
CA GLY A 292 3.25 -6.14 -21.57
C GLY A 292 3.45 -7.65 -21.64
N ALA A 293 2.49 -8.42 -21.13
CA ALA A 293 2.55 -9.88 -21.16
C ALA A 293 2.52 -10.45 -22.59
N ALA A 294 3.07 -11.65 -22.77
CA ALA A 294 3.04 -12.37 -24.04
C ALA A 294 1.66 -13.00 -24.32
N ASP A 295 1.35 -13.27 -25.59
CA ASP A 295 0.04 -13.78 -26.03
C ASP A 295 -0.36 -15.09 -25.35
N GLU A 296 0.60 -15.97 -25.07
CA GLU A 296 0.35 -17.25 -24.38
C GLU A 296 -0.18 -17.04 -22.95
N VAL A 297 0.19 -15.92 -22.31
CA VAL A 297 -0.29 -15.56 -20.96
C VAL A 297 -1.73 -15.06 -21.04
N PHE A 298 -2.10 -14.38 -22.13
CA PHE A 298 -3.49 -13.97 -22.37
C PHE A 298 -4.41 -15.16 -22.60
N ASP A 299 -3.95 -16.20 -23.29
CA ASP A 299 -4.72 -17.45 -23.46
C ASP A 299 -4.96 -18.14 -22.12
N ALA A 300 -3.91 -18.24 -21.29
CA ALA A 300 -4.02 -18.77 -19.93
C ALA A 300 -5.03 -17.97 -19.10
N ALA A 301 -5.01 -16.65 -19.19
CA ALA A 301 -5.90 -15.77 -18.45
C ALA A 301 -7.36 -15.91 -18.91
N ARG A 302 -7.63 -15.95 -20.22
CA ARG A 302 -8.97 -16.19 -20.75
C ARG A 302 -9.54 -17.52 -20.28
N SER A 303 -8.72 -18.58 -20.33
CA SER A 303 -9.08 -19.90 -19.83
C SER A 303 -9.42 -19.86 -18.33
N ALA A 304 -8.59 -19.20 -17.52
CA ALA A 304 -8.80 -19.04 -16.09
C ALA A 304 -10.09 -18.26 -15.77
N ILE A 305 -10.37 -17.17 -16.48
CA ILE A 305 -11.61 -16.39 -16.33
C ILE A 305 -12.84 -17.24 -16.63
N ALA A 306 -12.81 -17.99 -17.74
CA ALA A 306 -13.91 -18.87 -18.14
C ALA A 306 -14.15 -20.03 -17.18
N GLU A 307 -13.09 -20.56 -16.55
CA GLU A 307 -13.20 -21.59 -15.52
C GLU A 307 -13.70 -21.04 -14.19
N TRP A 308 -13.22 -19.88 -13.75
CA TRP A 308 -13.72 -19.23 -12.56
C TRP A 308 -15.24 -19.00 -12.63
N ALA A 309 -15.73 -18.47 -13.75
CA ALA A 309 -17.15 -18.24 -13.95
C ALA A 309 -17.98 -19.55 -13.91
N ARG A 310 -17.39 -20.69 -14.30
CA ARG A 310 -18.04 -22.02 -14.23
C ARG A 310 -18.00 -22.63 -12.83
N THR A 311 -16.97 -22.33 -12.03
CA THR A 311 -16.71 -22.99 -10.75
C THR A 311 -17.08 -22.13 -9.53
N SER A 312 -17.40 -20.84 -9.74
CA SER A 312 -17.77 -19.95 -8.66
C SER A 312 -19.08 -20.37 -8.00
N SER A 313 -19.12 -20.31 -6.67
CA SER A 313 -20.29 -20.67 -5.85
C SER A 313 -21.50 -19.75 -6.03
N ARG A 314 -21.33 -18.65 -6.77
CA ARG A 314 -22.39 -17.76 -7.23
C ARG A 314 -22.32 -17.71 -8.75
N PRO A 315 -23.45 -17.58 -9.48
CA PRO A 315 -23.41 -17.32 -10.90
C PRO A 315 -22.66 -16.01 -11.11
N VAL A 316 -21.49 -16.07 -11.75
CA VAL A 316 -20.79 -14.86 -12.15
C VAL A 316 -20.86 -14.72 -13.65
N SER A 317 -21.33 -13.56 -14.05
CA SER A 317 -21.43 -13.20 -15.45
C SER A 317 -20.22 -12.39 -15.86
N ILE A 318 -19.63 -12.75 -16.98
CA ILE A 318 -18.39 -12.17 -17.50
C ILE A 318 -18.66 -11.30 -18.71
N ARG A 319 -17.79 -10.32 -18.93
CA ARG A 319 -17.65 -9.64 -20.21
C ARG A 319 -16.29 -9.97 -20.81
N THR A 320 -16.28 -10.36 -22.08
CA THR A 320 -15.02 -10.75 -22.74
C THR A 320 -14.29 -9.54 -23.32
N GLU A 321 -13.04 -9.76 -23.72
CA GLU A 321 -12.15 -8.74 -24.28
C GLU A 321 -12.64 -8.23 -25.63
N ARG A 322 -12.66 -6.90 -25.80
CA ARG A 322 -12.93 -6.25 -27.08
C ARG A 322 -11.68 -6.26 -27.95
N ILE A 323 -11.79 -6.80 -29.16
CA ILE A 323 -10.67 -6.90 -30.12
C ILE A 323 -10.81 -5.97 -31.32
N TYR A 324 -12.03 -5.49 -31.60
CA TYR A 324 -12.27 -4.56 -32.70
C TYR A 324 -13.38 -3.57 -32.35
N GLY A 325 -13.34 -2.40 -32.99
CA GLY A 325 -14.57 -1.66 -33.17
C GLY A 325 -14.50 -0.54 -34.18
N ASP A 326 -15.64 -0.31 -34.82
CA ASP A 326 -15.84 0.71 -35.83
C ASP A 326 -17.11 1.52 -35.53
N LYS A 327 -17.11 2.78 -35.99
CA LYS A 327 -18.24 3.68 -35.91
C LYS A 327 -18.29 4.52 -37.17
N HIS A 328 -19.40 4.44 -37.91
CA HIS A 328 -19.60 5.24 -39.10
C HIS A 328 -21.01 5.84 -39.16
N GLY A 329 -21.12 6.98 -39.86
CA GLY A 329 -22.38 7.69 -40.05
C GLY A 329 -23.25 7.02 -41.11
N HIS A 330 -24.56 7.00 -40.87
CA HIS A 330 -25.55 6.48 -41.82
C HIS A 330 -26.61 7.57 -42.08
N GLN A 331 -26.90 7.85 -43.34
CA GLN A 331 -27.81 8.95 -43.73
C GLN A 331 -29.28 8.70 -43.38
N GLY A 332 -29.63 7.45 -43.06
CA GLY A 332 -31.00 7.05 -42.71
C GLY A 332 -31.93 7.03 -43.92
N TRP A 333 -33.15 6.50 -43.72
CA TRP A 333 -34.19 6.45 -44.76
C TRP A 333 -35.42 7.24 -44.30
N GLY A 334 -35.31 8.58 -44.32
CA GLY A 334 -36.44 9.50 -44.12
C GLY A 334 -36.67 10.03 -42.69
N ALA A 335 -36.33 9.29 -41.63
CA ALA A 335 -36.53 9.71 -40.23
C ALA A 335 -35.33 10.46 -39.60
N GLY A 336 -34.27 10.68 -40.39
CA GLY A 336 -33.00 11.30 -39.95
C GLY A 336 -31.81 10.36 -40.00
N GLY A 337 -30.60 10.92 -40.07
CA GLY A 337 -29.36 10.16 -40.03
C GLY A 337 -29.01 9.70 -38.61
N GLY A 338 -28.09 8.75 -38.51
CA GLY A 338 -27.64 8.14 -37.26
C GLY A 338 -26.22 7.58 -37.36
N THR A 339 -25.83 6.76 -36.41
CA THR A 339 -24.54 6.05 -36.44
C THR A 339 -24.71 4.56 -36.26
N VAL A 340 -23.99 3.79 -37.07
CA VAL A 340 -23.82 2.35 -36.87
C VAL A 340 -22.50 2.14 -36.14
N GLU A 341 -22.55 1.43 -35.03
CA GLU A 341 -21.37 1.02 -34.27
C GLU A 341 -21.29 -0.50 -34.30
N ARG A 342 -20.10 -1.02 -34.60
CA ARG A 342 -19.83 -2.46 -34.63
C ARG A 342 -18.64 -2.75 -33.75
N TYR A 343 -18.82 -3.64 -32.79
CA TYR A 343 -17.79 -4.07 -31.86
C TYR A 343 -17.63 -5.59 -31.93
N GLU A 344 -16.39 -6.06 -31.99
CA GLU A 344 -16.10 -7.49 -31.91
C GLU A 344 -15.31 -7.79 -30.65
N TYR A 345 -15.72 -8.84 -29.96
CA TYR A 345 -15.13 -9.33 -28.74
C TYR A 345 -14.73 -10.79 -28.91
N LEU A 346 -13.74 -11.28 -28.17
CA LEU A 346 -13.43 -12.72 -28.16
C LEU A 346 -14.52 -13.52 -27.44
N CYS A 347 -14.78 -14.76 -27.85
CA CYS A 347 -15.56 -15.71 -27.05
C CYS A 347 -14.82 -16.05 -25.74
N PRO A 348 -15.50 -16.59 -24.71
CA PRO A 348 -14.84 -17.15 -23.52
C PRO A 348 -13.74 -18.17 -23.85
N CYS A 349 -13.87 -18.86 -24.98
CA CYS A 349 -12.92 -19.85 -25.48
C CYS A 349 -11.66 -19.31 -26.17
N GLY A 350 -11.62 -18.03 -26.54
CA GLY A 350 -10.58 -17.45 -27.41
C GLY A 350 -10.65 -17.80 -28.91
N GLU A 351 -11.39 -18.83 -29.33
CA GLU A 351 -11.38 -19.34 -30.72
C GLU A 351 -12.41 -18.69 -31.67
N GLY A 352 -13.27 -17.81 -31.18
CA GLY A 352 -14.34 -17.17 -31.96
C GLY A 352 -14.71 -15.81 -31.41
N THR A 353 -15.77 -15.21 -31.95
CA THR A 353 -16.14 -13.83 -31.61
C THR A 353 -17.56 -13.67 -31.07
N ILE A 354 -17.79 -12.57 -30.36
CA ILE A 354 -19.10 -12.02 -30.07
C ILE A 354 -19.19 -10.71 -30.84
N LEU A 355 -20.25 -10.57 -31.63
CA LEU A 355 -20.54 -9.39 -32.42
C LEU A 355 -21.60 -8.55 -31.71
N GLU A 356 -21.27 -7.31 -31.37
CA GLU A 356 -22.19 -6.32 -30.83
C GLU A 356 -22.39 -5.20 -31.86
N GLU A 357 -23.63 -4.96 -32.25
CA GLU A 357 -24.02 -3.94 -33.22
C GLU A 357 -25.02 -2.96 -32.58
N HIS A 358 -24.79 -1.66 -32.78
CA HIS A 358 -25.69 -0.58 -32.37
C HIS A 358 -26.10 0.23 -33.59
N ASP A 359 -27.37 0.16 -33.97
CA ASP A 359 -27.93 1.03 -34.99
C ASP A 359 -28.63 2.22 -34.32
N ASN A 360 -27.88 3.30 -34.11
CA ASN A 360 -28.41 4.55 -33.55
C ASN A 360 -29.11 5.39 -34.63
N ILE A 361 -29.95 4.74 -35.45
CA ILE A 361 -30.68 5.35 -36.56
C ILE A 361 -32.17 5.32 -36.17
N PRO A 362 -32.89 6.45 -36.20
CA PRO A 362 -34.32 6.47 -35.90
C PRO A 362 -35.11 5.44 -36.72
N GLY A 363 -35.82 4.53 -36.04
CA GLY A 363 -36.64 3.49 -36.67
C GLY A 363 -35.91 2.17 -36.99
N PHE A 364 -34.62 2.03 -36.67
CA PHE A 364 -33.86 0.77 -36.79
C PHE A 364 -33.85 -0.01 -35.47
N ARG A 365 -33.46 -1.29 -35.51
CA ARG A 365 -33.25 -2.10 -34.30
C ARG A 365 -32.06 -1.52 -33.55
N GLU A 366 -32.31 -0.95 -32.38
CA GLU A 366 -31.31 -0.15 -31.66
C GLU A 366 -30.05 -0.95 -31.29
N HIS A 367 -30.16 -2.27 -31.06
CA HIS A 367 -29.05 -3.10 -30.59
C HIS A 367 -29.23 -4.61 -30.85
N ASP A 368 -28.13 -5.29 -31.19
CA ASP A 368 -28.03 -6.74 -31.28
C ASP A 368 -26.68 -7.25 -30.77
N VAL A 369 -26.67 -8.37 -30.05
CA VAL A 369 -25.44 -9.04 -29.60
C VAL A 369 -25.54 -10.52 -29.91
N ARG A 370 -24.54 -11.06 -30.61
CA ARG A 370 -24.55 -12.43 -31.12
C ARG A 370 -23.24 -13.13 -30.82
N LEU A 371 -23.33 -14.32 -30.21
CA LEU A 371 -22.20 -15.20 -29.97
C LEU A 371 -21.95 -16.07 -31.21
N MET A 372 -20.87 -15.79 -31.94
CA MET A 372 -20.52 -16.40 -33.23
C MET A 372 -19.59 -17.62 -33.09
N CYS A 373 -19.52 -18.22 -31.90
CA CYS A 373 -18.73 -19.41 -31.63
C CYS A 373 -19.64 -20.59 -31.30
N GLY A 374 -19.63 -21.64 -32.14
CA GLY A 374 -20.50 -22.82 -31.96
C GLY A 374 -20.29 -23.55 -30.63
N LYS A 375 -19.04 -23.62 -30.15
CA LYS A 375 -18.72 -24.20 -28.85
C LYS A 375 -19.29 -23.37 -27.71
N CYS A 376 -18.97 -22.07 -27.67
CA CYS A 376 -19.47 -21.21 -26.60
C CYS A 376 -20.99 -21.01 -26.66
N SER A 377 -21.62 -21.03 -27.83
CA SER A 377 -23.09 -20.92 -27.92
C SER A 377 -23.83 -22.11 -27.31
N ALA A 378 -23.14 -23.24 -27.12
CA ALA A 378 -23.70 -24.41 -26.44
C ALA A 378 -23.46 -24.41 -24.92
N GLU A 379 -22.50 -23.62 -24.43
CA GLU A 379 -22.04 -23.63 -23.02
C GLU A 379 -22.37 -22.34 -22.27
N TRP A 380 -22.69 -21.26 -22.99
CA TRP A 380 -22.89 -19.92 -22.44
C TRP A 380 -24.17 -19.28 -22.96
N GLN A 381 -24.81 -18.49 -22.11
CA GLN A 381 -25.97 -17.68 -22.46
C GLN A 381 -25.78 -16.23 -22.06
N PHE A 382 -26.45 -15.32 -22.76
CA PHE A 382 -26.49 -13.91 -22.36
C PHE A 382 -27.38 -13.74 -21.13
N VAL A 383 -26.94 -12.89 -20.20
CA VAL A 383 -27.72 -12.54 -19.01
C VAL A 383 -28.85 -11.59 -19.39
N ASP A 384 -30.08 -12.02 -19.14
CA ASP A 384 -31.28 -11.21 -19.40
C ASP A 384 -31.37 -9.95 -18.52
N GLY A 385 -32.09 -8.94 -19.01
CA GLY A 385 -32.41 -7.73 -18.24
C GLY A 385 -31.25 -6.75 -18.03
N ARG A 386 -30.11 -6.96 -18.71
CA ARG A 386 -28.97 -6.05 -18.71
C ARG A 386 -29.21 -4.83 -19.61
N ALA A 387 -28.52 -3.73 -19.30
CA ALA A 387 -28.52 -2.56 -20.16
C ALA A 387 -27.86 -2.89 -21.51
N THR A 388 -28.25 -2.17 -22.57
CA THR A 388 -27.79 -2.35 -23.96
C THR A 388 -26.28 -2.54 -24.08
N ARG A 389 -25.49 -1.70 -23.39
CA ARG A 389 -24.02 -1.79 -23.44
C ARG A 389 -23.40 -2.59 -22.31
N ASP A 390 -24.16 -3.24 -21.45
CA ASP A 390 -23.70 -4.06 -20.31
C ASP A 390 -24.11 -5.53 -20.46
N TRP A 391 -24.11 -6.04 -21.70
CA TRP A 391 -24.30 -7.47 -21.92
C TRP A 391 -23.20 -8.26 -21.21
N ARG A 392 -23.58 -9.43 -20.69
CA ARG A 392 -22.67 -10.37 -20.04
C ARG A 392 -23.06 -11.80 -20.40
N LEU A 393 -22.09 -12.70 -20.32
CA LEU A 393 -22.30 -14.14 -20.48
C LEU A 393 -22.26 -14.83 -19.12
N GLU A 394 -23.13 -15.81 -18.91
CA GLU A 394 -23.03 -16.76 -17.81
C GLU A 394 -23.01 -18.20 -18.35
N PRO A 395 -22.39 -19.14 -17.64
CA PRO A 395 -22.43 -20.55 -18.02
C PRO A 395 -23.87 -21.06 -17.99
N ILE A 396 -24.25 -21.87 -18.98
CA ILE A 396 -25.49 -22.62 -18.93
C ILE A 396 -25.32 -23.69 -17.84
N PRO A 397 -26.20 -23.76 -16.83
CA PRO A 397 -26.14 -24.82 -15.83
C PRO A 397 -26.17 -26.17 -16.54
N ALA A 398 -25.20 -27.04 -16.25
CA ALA A 398 -25.33 -28.43 -16.68
C ALA A 398 -26.62 -28.97 -16.06
N ASP A 399 -27.54 -29.49 -16.88
CA ASP A 399 -28.72 -30.19 -16.38
C ASP A 399 -28.26 -31.22 -15.36
N VAL A 400 -28.54 -30.97 -14.08
CA VAL A 400 -28.40 -31.97 -13.03
C VAL A 400 -29.50 -32.98 -13.32
N GLY A 401 -29.18 -33.97 -14.15
CA GLY A 401 -30.10 -35.02 -14.55
C GLY A 401 -30.76 -35.62 -13.32
N VAL A 402 -32.10 -35.53 -13.30
CA VAL A 402 -32.99 -36.22 -12.35
C VAL A 402 -32.95 -37.72 -12.59
#